data_AF-A0A381T2D5-F1
#
_entry.id   AF-A0A381T2D5-F1
#
_cell.length_a   1.000
_cell.length_b   1.000
_cell.length_c   1.000
_cell.angle_alpha   90.00
_cell.angle_beta   90.00
_cell.angle_gamma   90.00
#
_symmetry.space_group_name_H-M   'P 1'
#
loop_
_entity.id
_entity.type
_entity.pdbx_description
1 polymer ?
#
loop_
_entity_poly.entity_id
_entity_poly.type
_entity_poly.pdbx_seq_one_letter_code
_entity_poly.pdbx_strand_id
1 'polypeptide(L)'
;MNFTDKITYHFLKTISKVIGKFSLRNQVVISQHIASILYHYIPKRKKVAIKNLKTAFPEYSDIWIQNTLKKCYKFLSYNFIQFLAFPKSTDSIKI
;
A
#
# COMPACT_ATOMS: atom_id res chain seq x y z
N MET A 1 -2.96 -6.20 -24.25
CA MET A 1 -2.43 -5.19 -23.31
C MET A 1 -2.43 -3.84 -24.01
N ASN A 2 -3.28 -2.91 -23.57
CA ASN A 2 -3.41 -1.60 -24.20
C ASN A 2 -2.15 -0.73 -23.94
N PHE A 3 -2.07 0.44 -24.55
CA PHE A 3 -0.91 1.33 -24.39
C PHE A 3 -0.70 1.77 -22.93
N THR A 4 -1.78 2.07 -22.21
CA THR A 4 -1.75 2.44 -20.78
C THR A 4 -1.19 1.30 -19.93
N ASP A 5 -1.63 0.06 -20.17
CA ASP A 5 -1.16 -1.12 -19.46
C ASP A 5 0.35 -1.31 -19.67
N LYS A 6 0.86 -1.06 -20.89
CA LYS A 6 2.31 -1.11 -21.19
C LYS A 6 3.06 -0.07 -20.36
N ILE A 7 2.58 1.18 -20.33
CA ILE A 7 3.18 2.24 -19.52
C ILE A 7 3.17 1.85 -18.03
N THR A 8 2.02 1.44 -17.51
CA THR A 8 1.86 1.02 -16.11
C THR A 8 2.80 -0.13 -15.77
N TYR A 9 2.91 -1.13 -16.64
CA TYR A 9 3.83 -2.26 -16.46
C TYR A 9 5.29 -1.79 -16.35
N HIS A 10 5.77 -0.99 -17.29
CA HIS A 10 7.15 -0.52 -17.28
C HIS A 10 7.46 0.39 -16.09
N PHE A 11 6.51 1.25 -15.73
CA PHE A 11 6.61 2.09 -14.54
C PHE A 11 6.73 1.25 -13.25
N LEU A 12 5.79 0.33 -13.01
CA LEU A 12 5.79 -0.52 -11.81
C LEU A 12 7.00 -1.45 -11.77
N LYS A 13 7.41 -2.01 -12.92
CA LYS A 13 8.62 -2.85 -13.01
C LYS A 13 9.89 -2.09 -12.65
N THR A 14 9.95 -0.80 -13.00
CA THR A 14 11.08 0.07 -12.66
C THR A 14 11.10 0.36 -11.17
N ILE A 15 9.95 0.72 -10.59
CA ILE A 15 9.82 0.92 -9.13
C ILE A 15 10.18 -0.36 -8.37
N SER A 16 9.66 -1.52 -8.78
CA SER A 16 9.97 -2.81 -8.15
C SER A 16 11.47 -3.09 -8.11
N LYS A 17 12.19 -2.88 -9.23
CA LYS A 17 13.66 -3.01 -9.27
C LYS A 17 14.38 -2.07 -8.30
N VAL A 18 13.87 -0.86 -8.09
CA VAL A 18 14.47 0.12 -7.17
C VAL A 18 14.17 -0.27 -5.73
N ILE A 19 12.90 -0.55 -5.42
CA ILE A 19 12.44 -0.91 -4.08
C ILE A 19 13.11 -2.19 -3.57
N GLY A 20 13.25 -3.21 -4.43
CA GLY A 20 13.88 -4.48 -4.08
C GLY A 20 15.36 -4.39 -3.73
N LYS A 21 16.04 -3.26 -4.01
CA LYS A 21 17.44 -3.03 -3.59
C LYS A 21 17.56 -2.50 -2.16
N PHE A 22 16.49 -1.97 -1.59
CA PHE A 22 16.51 -1.44 -0.23
C PHE A 22 16.38 -2.56 0.81
N SER A 23 17.01 -2.37 1.97
CA SER A 23 16.80 -3.24 3.14
C SER A 23 15.34 -3.20 3.61
N LEU A 24 14.91 -4.25 4.31
CA LEU A 24 13.55 -4.32 4.87
C LEU A 24 13.20 -3.09 5.73
N ARG A 25 14.15 -2.61 6.54
CA ARG A 25 13.97 -1.39 7.34
C ARG A 25 13.65 -0.17 6.46
N ASN A 26 14.40 0.02 5.38
CA ASN A 26 14.19 1.15 4.48
C ASN A 26 12.87 1.00 3.70
N GLN A 27 12.50 -0.22 3.30
CA GLN A 27 11.20 -0.50 2.70
C GLN A 27 10.04 -0.13 3.64
N VAL A 28 10.15 -0.47 4.94
CA VAL A 28 9.17 -0.07 5.96
C VAL A 28 9.09 1.45 6.06
N VAL A 29 10.22 2.16 6.17
CA VAL A 29 10.25 3.63 6.24
C VAL A 29 9.57 4.26 5.02
N ILE A 30 9.93 3.81 3.80
CA ILE A 30 9.31 4.27 2.54
C ILE A 30 7.80 4.04 2.59
N SER A 31 7.35 2.87 3.03
CA SER A 31 5.92 2.56 3.13
C SER A 31 5.16 3.51 4.07
N GLN A 32 5.78 3.94 5.18
CA GLN A 32 5.15 4.86 6.12
C GLN A 32 5.05 6.27 5.53
N HIS A 33 6.05 6.72 4.78
CA HIS A 33 5.97 7.99 4.04
C HIS A 33 4.86 7.95 2.97
N ILE A 34 4.78 6.87 2.20
CA ILE A 34 3.70 6.67 1.23
C ILE A 34 2.35 6.68 1.93
N ALA A 35 2.19 5.94 3.03
CA ALA A 35 0.94 5.94 3.81
C ALA A 35 0.52 7.35 4.26
N SER A 36 1.49 8.16 4.72
CA SER A 36 1.23 9.54 5.11
C SER A 36 0.75 10.39 3.91
N ILE A 37 1.43 10.29 2.76
CA ILE A 37 1.04 11.01 1.55
C ILE A 37 -0.36 10.60 1.10
N LEU A 38 -0.62 9.30 1.00
CA LEU A 38 -1.93 8.78 0.60
C LEU A 38 -3.06 9.23 1.54
N TYR A 39 -2.81 9.22 2.86
CA TYR A 39 -3.81 9.57 3.86
C TYR A 39 -4.21 11.05 3.84
N HIS A 40 -3.25 11.95 3.54
CA HIS A 40 -3.46 13.40 3.56
C HIS A 40 -3.88 13.95 2.19
N TYR A 41 -3.32 13.43 1.08
CA TYR A 41 -3.47 14.05 -0.25
C TYR A 41 -4.38 13.27 -1.21
N ILE A 42 -4.78 12.04 -0.91
CA ILE A 42 -5.66 11.25 -1.79
C ILE A 42 -7.03 11.03 -1.13
N PRO A 43 -7.94 12.03 -1.18
CA PRO A 43 -9.22 11.97 -0.50
C PRO A 43 -10.24 11.04 -1.17
N LYS A 44 -10.06 10.70 -2.46
CA LYS A 44 -11.07 10.05 -3.30
C LYS A 44 -11.65 8.76 -2.69
N ARG A 45 -10.80 7.94 -2.04
CA ARG A 45 -11.22 6.68 -1.40
C ARG A 45 -11.43 6.78 0.11
N LYS A 46 -11.06 7.90 0.73
CA LYS A 46 -11.11 8.07 2.19
C LYS A 46 -12.54 8.04 2.72
N LYS A 47 -13.46 8.77 2.06
CA LYS A 47 -14.89 8.80 2.43
C LYS A 47 -15.54 7.42 2.31
N VAL A 48 -15.22 6.69 1.24
CA VAL A 48 -15.73 5.33 1.01
C VAL A 48 -15.22 4.37 2.09
N ALA A 49 -13.92 4.42 2.41
CA ALA A 49 -13.36 3.59 3.46
C ALA A 49 -13.97 3.89 4.85
N ILE A 50 -14.21 5.16 5.18
CA ILE A 50 -14.93 5.54 6.40
C ILE A 50 -16.34 4.95 6.42
N LYS A 51 -17.09 5.10 5.31
CA LYS A 51 -18.45 4.54 5.19
C LYS A 51 -18.43 3.03 5.42
N ASN A 52 -17.51 2.31 4.76
CA ASN A 52 -17.38 0.87 4.91
C ASN A 52 -17.05 0.46 6.34
N LEU A 53 -16.15 1.18 7.02
CA LEU A 53 -15.83 0.94 8.42
C LEU A 53 -17.04 1.17 9.33
N LYS A 54 -17.79 2.27 9.14
CA LYS A 54 -19.01 2.54 9.92
C LYS A 54 -20.11 1.50 9.70
N THR A 55 -20.23 0.98 8.48
CA THR A 55 -21.20 -0.07 8.15
C THR A 55 -20.80 -1.42 8.73
N ALA A 56 -19.51 -1.77 8.69
CA ALA A 56 -19.02 -3.05 9.20
C ALA A 56 -18.87 -3.09 10.73
N PHE A 57 -18.61 -1.93 11.35
CA PHE A 57 -18.31 -1.78 12.77
C PHE A 57 -19.18 -0.64 13.40
N PRO A 58 -20.52 -0.73 13.33
CA PRO A 58 -21.42 0.32 13.78
C PRO A 58 -21.36 0.62 15.28
N GLU A 59 -20.91 -0.33 16.09
CA GLU A 59 -20.76 -0.25 17.55
C GLU A 59 -19.54 0.58 18.00
N TYR A 60 -18.62 0.88 17.08
CA TYR A 60 -17.38 1.58 17.40
C TYR A 60 -17.48 3.10 17.19
N SER A 61 -16.76 3.85 18.03
CA SER A 61 -16.74 5.31 17.98
C SER A 61 -16.04 5.87 16.74
N ASP A 62 -16.39 7.10 16.37
CA ASP A 62 -15.74 7.79 15.24
C ASP A 62 -14.22 7.93 15.43
N ILE A 63 -13.75 8.09 16.67
CA ILE A 63 -12.31 8.12 16.99
C ILE A 63 -11.66 6.79 16.62
N TRP A 64 -12.29 5.67 16.97
CA TRP A 64 -11.82 4.34 16.61
C TRP A 64 -11.80 4.17 15.08
N ILE A 65 -12.86 4.59 14.39
CA ILE A 65 -12.96 4.53 12.92
C ILE A 65 -11.80 5.29 12.26
N GLN A 66 -11.49 6.51 12.70
CA GLN A 66 -10.38 7.29 12.14
C GLN A 66 -9.02 6.67 12.43
N ASN A 67 -8.83 6.09 13.61
CA ASN A 67 -7.59 5.39 13.97
C ASN A 67 -7.41 4.11 13.15
N THR A 68 -8.48 3.34 12.96
CA THR A 68 -8.49 2.14 12.11
C THR A 68 -8.22 2.52 10.67
N LEU A 69 -8.82 3.59 10.15
CA LEU A 69 -8.55 4.11 8.82
C LEU A 69 -7.04 4.41 8.63
N LYS A 70 -6.41 5.14 9.56
CA LYS A 70 -4.96 5.40 9.51
C LYS A 70 -4.14 4.09 9.46
N LYS A 71 -4.52 3.09 10.26
CA LYS A 71 -3.87 1.76 10.24
C LYS A 71 -4.06 1.06 8.90
N CYS A 72 -5.24 1.13 8.28
CA CYS A 72 -5.48 0.58 6.94
C CYS A 72 -4.57 1.21 5.89
N TYR A 73 -4.36 2.53 5.91
CA TYR A 73 -3.43 3.19 4.99
C TYR A 73 -1.98 2.71 5.21
N LYS A 74 -1.53 2.60 6.47
CA LYS A 74 -0.21 2.06 6.80
C LYS A 74 -0.04 0.62 6.31
N PHE A 75 -1.04 -0.23 6.56
CA PHE A 75 -1.05 -1.62 6.13
C PHE A 75 -1.04 -1.75 4.60
N LEU A 76 -1.88 -0.98 3.90
CA LEU A 76 -1.94 -0.97 2.44
C LEU A 76 -0.59 -0.59 1.84
N SER A 77 0.01 0.52 2.29
CA SER A 77 1.31 0.97 1.77
C SER A 77 2.43 -0.01 2.08
N TYR A 78 2.42 -0.62 3.27
CA TYR A 78 3.40 -1.65 3.63
C TYR A 78 3.32 -2.84 2.68
N ASN A 79 2.12 -3.43 2.52
CA ASN A 79 1.93 -4.58 1.63
C ASN A 79 2.24 -4.24 0.18
N PHE A 80 1.90 -3.04 -0.28
CA PHE A 80 2.23 -2.60 -1.63
C PHE A 80 3.74 -2.53 -1.87
N ILE A 81 4.50 -2.00 -0.91
CA ILE A 81 5.96 -1.96 -1.00
C ILE A 81 6.58 -3.36 -0.90
N GLN A 82 6.07 -4.21 -0.02
CA GLN A 82 6.52 -5.61 0.06
C GLN A 82 6.23 -6.38 -1.24
N PHE A 83 5.07 -6.17 -1.85
CA PHE A 83 4.73 -6.74 -3.15
C PHE A 83 5.69 -6.27 -4.25
N LEU A 84 6.03 -4.98 -4.28
CA LEU A 84 7.01 -4.44 -5.24
C LEU A 84 8.43 -4.94 -4.99
N ALA A 85 8.79 -5.17 -3.72
CA ALA A 85 10.08 -5.71 -3.31
C ALA A 85 10.20 -7.23 -3.55
N PHE A 86 9.07 -7.91 -3.78
CA PHE A 86 9.04 -9.36 -3.88
C PHE A 86 9.97 -9.85 -5.00
N PRO A 87 10.82 -10.85 -4.74
CA PRO A 87 11.75 -11.35 -5.74
C PRO A 87 10.99 -11.91 -6.95
N LYS A 88 11.57 -11.73 -8.14
CA LYS A 88 10.92 -12.10 -9.41
C LYS A 88 10.78 -13.61 -9.62
N SER A 89 11.57 -14.41 -8.92
CA SER A 89 11.45 -15.86 -8.95
C SER A 89 11.48 -16.41 -7.54
N THR A 90 10.52 -17.28 -7.25
CA THR A 90 10.59 -18.21 -6.13
C THR A 90 11.50 -19.39 -6.46
N ASP A 91 12.11 -19.43 -7.65
CA ASP A 91 13.01 -20.50 -8.10
C ASP A 91 14.22 -20.72 -7.16
N SER A 92 14.62 -19.68 -6.42
CA SER A 92 15.66 -19.77 -5.39
C SER A 92 15.12 -20.11 -3.99
N ILE A 93 13.80 -20.16 -3.81
CA ILE A 93 13.13 -20.56 -2.57
C ILE A 93 12.88 -22.05 -2.67
N LYS A 94 13.83 -22.86 -2.17
CA LYS A 94 13.57 -24.28 -1.92
C LYS A 94 12.62 -24.37 -0.72
N ILE A 95 11.42 -24.88 -0.95
CA ILE A 95 10.48 -25.30 0.10
C ILE A 95 10.94 -26.66 0.61
#